data_AF-A0A7J4VF32-F1
#
_entry.id   AF-A0A7J4VF32-F1
#
_cell.length_a   1.000
_cell.length_b   1.000
_cell.length_c   1.000
_cell.angle_alpha   90.00
_cell.angle_beta   90.00
_cell.angle_gamma   90.00
#
_symmetry.space_group_name_H-M   'P 1'
#
loop_
_entity.id
_entity.type
_entity.pdbx_description
1 polymer ?
#
loop_
_entity_poly.entity_id
_entity_poly.type
_entity_poly.pdbx_seq_one_letter_code
_entity_poly.pdbx_strand_id
1 'polypeptide(L)'
;MDHIKQFIAFVLVITSVMWGLKAFEVLDITWPFIFSFLFILTGLATVVVVFGKHDVPALIIGTTLFLIGILIYLNQNFMSIPWASLLLPTAMFMIGVNLVILFLDNPKAPGFLIVSVVLIGFPFFFLSQENSMTPDSMLEAILEMVAKYWMIIFLAVISVIFILLQGNSNKDENEDEVS
;
A
#
# COMPACT_ATOMS: atom_id res chain seq x y z
N MET A 1 5.87 8.59 -20.47
CA MET A 1 6.73 9.20 -19.43
C MET A 1 6.03 10.33 -18.68
N ASP A 2 4.97 10.94 -19.25
CA ASP A 2 4.24 12.03 -18.60
C ASP A 2 3.30 11.61 -17.46
N HIS A 3 2.72 10.41 -17.50
CA HIS A 3 1.79 9.97 -16.45
C HIS A 3 2.46 9.84 -15.06
N ILE A 4 3.72 9.43 -15.00
CA ILE A 4 4.49 9.37 -13.75
C ILE A 4 4.73 10.77 -13.20
N LYS A 5 5.04 11.74 -14.07
CA LYS A 5 5.22 13.15 -13.68
C LYS A 5 3.91 13.77 -13.20
N GLN A 6 2.80 13.50 -13.87
CA GLN A 6 1.46 13.94 -13.47
C GLN A 6 1.04 13.34 -12.13
N PHE A 7 1.33 12.06 -11.90
CA PHE A 7 1.07 11.41 -10.61
C PHE A 7 1.93 12.00 -9.50
N ILE A 8 3.24 12.16 -9.71
CA ILE A 8 4.13 12.79 -8.74
C ILE A 8 3.67 14.22 -8.44
N ALA A 9 3.28 14.98 -9.47
CA ALA A 9 2.73 16.32 -9.29
C ALA A 9 1.43 16.29 -8.47
N PHE A 10 0.53 15.35 -8.71
CA PHE A 10 -0.70 15.17 -7.94
C PHE A 10 -0.42 14.83 -6.48
N VAL A 11 0.49 13.89 -6.21
CA VAL A 11 0.93 13.56 -4.84
C VAL A 11 1.55 14.77 -4.16
N LEU A 12 2.40 15.53 -4.86
CA LEU A 12 3.02 16.73 -4.32
C LEU A 12 1.99 17.83 -4.02
N VAL A 13 0.99 18.00 -4.88
CA VAL A 13 -0.11 18.94 -4.67
C VAL A 13 -0.92 18.54 -3.43
N ILE A 14 -1.36 17.28 -3.32
CA ILE A 14 -2.10 16.83 -2.15
C ILE A 14 -1.26 16.96 -0.88
N THR A 15 0.01 16.55 -0.93
CA THR A 15 0.93 16.67 0.22
C THR A 15 1.10 18.13 0.63
N SER A 16 1.26 19.05 -0.33
CA SER A 16 1.40 20.49 -0.07
C SER A 16 0.12 21.08 0.51
N VAL A 17 -1.05 20.67 0.02
CA VAL A 17 -2.35 21.08 0.56
C VAL A 17 -2.51 20.58 2.00
N MET A 18 -2.22 19.31 2.27
CA MET A 18 -2.28 18.75 3.63
C MET A 18 -1.30 19.43 4.58
N TRP A 19 -0.09 19.75 4.10
CA TRP A 19 0.89 20.47 4.88
C TRP A 19 0.43 21.91 5.18
N GLY A 20 -0.14 22.61 4.20
CA GLY A 20 -0.73 23.93 4.38
C GLY A 20 -1.87 23.91 5.40
N LEU A 21 -2.83 22.99 5.26
CA LEU A 21 -3.95 22.85 6.19
C LEU A 21 -3.50 22.60 7.63
N LYS A 22 -2.40 21.85 7.81
CA LYS A 22 -1.76 21.67 9.11
C LYS A 22 -1.08 22.95 9.61
N ALA A 23 -0.34 23.67 8.75
CA ALA A 23 0.38 24.88 9.13
C ALA A 23 -0.56 26.02 9.58
N PHE A 24 -1.80 26.04 9.07
CA PHE A 24 -2.84 26.97 9.47
C PHE A 24 -3.75 26.45 10.59
N GLU A 25 -3.43 25.31 11.20
CA GLU A 25 -4.21 24.68 12.29
C GLU A 25 -5.70 24.47 11.95
N VAL A 26 -6.05 24.40 10.66
CA VAL A 26 -7.43 24.22 10.19
C VAL A 26 -7.91 22.79 10.48
N LEU A 27 -6.99 21.83 10.50
CA LEU A 27 -7.23 20.42 10.81
C LEU A 27 -6.13 19.89 11.73
N ASP A 28 -6.54 19.13 12.76
CA ASP A 28 -5.64 18.44 13.70
C ASP A 28 -5.02 17.18 13.04
N ILE A 29 -4.11 17.41 12.09
CA ILE A 29 -3.43 16.35 11.32
C ILE A 29 -2.06 16.10 11.92
N THR A 30 -1.80 14.86 12.36
CA THR A 30 -0.48 14.48 12.90
C THR A 30 0.55 14.27 11.80
N TRP A 31 1.84 14.44 12.11
CA TRP A 31 2.92 14.18 11.14
C TRP A 31 2.96 12.73 10.65
N PRO A 32 2.80 11.72 11.52
CA PRO A 32 2.68 10.32 11.11
C PRO A 32 1.57 10.08 10.08
N PHE A 33 0.44 10.78 10.18
CA PHE A 33 -0.65 10.68 9.19
C PHE A 33 -0.21 11.13 7.80
N ILE A 34 0.49 12.26 7.70
CA ILE A 34 1.00 12.78 6.42
C ILE A 34 2.01 11.82 5.80
N PHE A 35 2.98 11.32 6.58
CA PHE A 35 3.97 10.37 6.09
C PHE A 35 3.35 9.04 5.65
N SER A 36 2.40 8.53 6.44
CA SER A 36 1.63 7.34 6.09
C SER A 36 0.95 7.51 4.73
N PHE A 37 0.23 8.60 4.54
CA PHE A 37 -0.48 8.89 3.30
C PHE A 37 0.46 9.01 2.10
N LEU A 38 1.59 9.71 2.27
CA LEU A 38 2.61 9.86 1.24
C LEU A 38 3.20 8.51 0.83
N PHE A 39 3.55 7.65 1.79
CA PHE A 39 4.09 6.32 1.52
C PHE A 39 3.07 5.39 0.87
N ILE A 40 1.80 5.44 1.28
CA ILE A 40 0.71 4.70 0.62
C ILE A 40 0.60 5.12 -0.84
N LEU A 41 0.49 6.42 -1.12
CA LEU A 41 0.31 6.89 -2.50
C LEU A 41 1.53 6.61 -3.38
N THR A 42 2.73 6.92 -2.91
CA THR A 42 3.96 6.71 -3.67
C THR A 42 4.26 5.23 -3.90
N GLY A 43 4.06 4.40 -2.88
CA GLY A 43 4.21 2.95 -2.98
C GLY A 43 3.23 2.34 -3.97
N LEU A 44 1.94 2.67 -3.83
CA LEU A 44 0.88 2.18 -4.71
C LEU A 44 1.12 2.55 -6.17
N ALA A 45 1.48 3.80 -6.45
CA ALA A 45 1.74 4.21 -7.82
C ALA A 45 2.99 3.57 -8.42
N THR A 46 4.03 3.38 -7.62
CA THR A 46 5.22 2.66 -8.06
C THR A 46 4.84 1.24 -8.49
N VAL A 47 4.04 0.54 -7.67
CA VAL A 47 3.52 -0.78 -8.02
C VAL A 47 2.71 -0.72 -9.31
N VAL A 48 1.70 0.15 -9.41
CA VAL A 48 0.82 0.24 -10.60
C VAL A 48 1.59 0.56 -11.88
N VAL A 49 2.58 1.46 -11.81
CA VAL A 49 3.36 1.87 -12.98
C VAL A 49 4.31 0.77 -13.45
N VAL A 50 4.82 -0.04 -12.53
CA VAL A 50 5.86 -1.04 -12.80
C VAL A 50 5.29 -2.43 -13.04
N PHE A 51 4.08 -2.70 -12.53
CA PHE A 51 3.40 -3.98 -12.68
C PHE A 51 3.28 -4.38 -14.16
N GLY A 52 3.66 -5.62 -14.49
CA GLY A 52 3.70 -6.16 -15.85
C GLY A 52 4.96 -5.81 -16.64
N LYS A 53 5.86 -4.97 -16.10
CA LYS A 53 7.16 -4.64 -16.74
C LYS A 53 8.31 -5.52 -16.24
N HIS A 54 8.05 -6.41 -15.29
CA HIS A 54 9.05 -7.32 -14.70
C HIS A 54 10.26 -6.63 -14.03
N ASP A 55 10.13 -5.36 -13.63
CA ASP A 55 11.15 -4.66 -12.84
C ASP A 55 10.95 -5.00 -11.35
N VAL A 56 11.55 -6.12 -10.97
CA VAL A 56 11.50 -6.72 -9.63
C VAL A 56 11.95 -5.74 -8.53
N PRO A 57 13.08 -5.02 -8.65
CA PRO A 57 13.48 -4.03 -7.65
C PRO A 57 12.42 -2.97 -7.38
N ALA A 58 11.84 -2.37 -8.42
CA ALA A 58 10.87 -1.31 -8.25
C ALA A 58 9.53 -1.82 -7.70
N LEU A 59 9.11 -3.05 -8.05
CA LEU A 59 7.94 -3.71 -7.45
C LEU A 59 8.11 -3.94 -5.93
N ILE A 60 9.30 -4.39 -5.51
CA ILE A 60 9.61 -4.60 -4.08
C ILE A 60 9.63 -3.25 -3.34
N ILE A 61 10.28 -2.23 -3.90
CA ILE A 61 10.36 -0.90 -3.27
C ILE A 61 8.97 -0.29 -3.15
N GLY A 62 8.17 -0.33 -4.22
CA GLY A 62 6.81 0.22 -4.23
C GLY A 62 5.91 -0.47 -3.21
N THR A 63 5.90 -1.80 -3.21
CA THR A 63 5.09 -2.59 -2.28
C THR A 63 5.53 -2.37 -0.83
N THR A 64 6.84 -2.30 -0.58
CA THR A 64 7.38 -2.05 0.77
C THR A 64 7.01 -0.66 1.27
N LEU A 65 7.14 0.38 0.43
CA LEU A 65 6.70 1.74 0.78
C LEU A 65 5.20 1.78 1.12
N PHE A 66 4.38 1.14 0.29
CA PHE A 66 2.94 1.04 0.53
C PHE A 66 2.62 0.40 1.89
N LEU A 67 3.27 -0.72 2.21
CA LEU A 67 3.08 -1.44 3.47
C LEU A 67 3.59 -0.66 4.68
N ILE A 68 4.73 0.03 4.58
CA ILE A 68 5.22 0.92 5.64
C ILE A 68 4.22 2.05 5.89
N GLY A 69 3.65 2.61 4.82
CA GLY A 69 2.61 3.63 4.93
C GLY A 69 1.38 3.13 5.70
N ILE A 70 0.90 1.92 5.38
CA ILE A 70 -0.18 1.26 6.14
C ILE A 70 0.25 1.02 7.60
N LEU A 71 1.47 0.53 7.84
CA LEU A 71 1.94 0.24 9.19
C LEU A 71 1.96 1.48 10.09
N ILE A 72 2.51 2.60 9.59
CA ILE A 72 2.52 3.89 10.30
C ILE A 72 1.08 4.30 10.62
N TYR A 73 0.17 4.12 9.66
CA TYR A 73 -1.23 4.43 9.83
C TYR A 73 -1.87 3.66 10.98
N LEU A 74 -1.71 2.34 10.96
CA LEU A 74 -2.32 1.44 11.93
C LEU A 74 -1.73 1.63 13.32
N ASN A 75 -0.43 1.91 13.41
CA ASN A 75 0.23 2.17 14.67
C ASN A 75 -0.33 3.42 15.37
N GLN A 76 -0.70 4.45 14.60
CA GLN A 76 -1.28 5.68 15.15
C GLN A 76 -2.71 5.51 15.64
N ASN A 77 -3.46 4.56 15.06
CA ASN A 77 -4.91 4.52 15.23
C ASN A 77 -5.43 3.27 15.97
N PHE A 78 -4.66 2.18 16.05
CA PHE A 78 -5.15 0.88 16.54
C PHE A 78 -4.18 0.13 17.44
N MET A 79 -2.87 0.28 17.26
CA MET A 79 -1.94 -0.61 17.95
C MET A 79 -1.60 -0.09 19.34
N SER A 80 -2.19 -0.77 20.33
CA SER A 80 -1.77 -0.69 21.75
C SER A 80 -0.62 -1.66 22.06
N ILE A 81 -0.23 -2.48 21.09
CA ILE A 81 0.77 -3.54 21.22
C ILE A 81 2.18 -2.92 21.17
N PRO A 82 3.12 -3.33 22.04
CA PRO A 82 4.49 -2.85 22.01
C PRO A 82 5.15 -3.06 20.64
N TRP A 83 5.78 -2.02 20.11
CA TRP A 83 6.42 -2.06 18.79
C TRP A 83 7.44 -3.20 18.62
N ALA A 84 8.16 -3.54 19.70
CA ALA A 84 9.18 -4.58 19.69
C ALA A 84 8.62 -5.98 19.39
N SER A 85 7.42 -6.32 19.88
CA SER A 85 6.79 -7.62 19.60
C SER A 85 6.21 -7.70 18.19
N LEU A 86 5.98 -6.55 17.55
CA LEU A 86 5.44 -6.47 16.19
C LEU A 86 6.52 -6.50 15.10
N LEU A 87 7.80 -6.24 15.42
CA LEU A 87 8.87 -6.12 14.42
C LEU A 87 9.01 -7.38 13.55
N LEU A 88 9.15 -8.54 14.18
CA LEU A 88 9.32 -9.81 13.46
C LEU A 88 8.04 -10.21 12.69
N PRO A 89 6.83 -10.24 13.30
CA PRO A 89 5.58 -10.47 12.58
C PRO A 89 5.42 -9.54 11.38
N THR A 90 5.64 -8.24 11.56
CA THR A 90 5.48 -7.26 10.48
C THR A 90 6.49 -7.48 9.37
N ALA A 91 7.76 -7.75 9.68
CA ALA A 91 8.77 -8.04 8.67
C ALA A 91 8.42 -9.29 7.85
N MET A 92 7.99 -10.37 8.51
CA MET A 92 7.56 -11.59 7.82
C MET A 92 6.34 -11.33 6.92
N PHE A 93 5.35 -10.58 7.41
CA PHE A 93 4.18 -10.17 6.62
C PHE A 93 4.59 -9.38 5.36
N MET A 94 5.46 -8.38 5.52
CA MET A 94 5.92 -7.54 4.41
C MET A 94 6.69 -8.34 3.35
N ILE A 95 7.58 -9.24 3.78
CA ILE A 95 8.27 -10.15 2.85
C ILE A 95 7.26 -11.04 2.13
N GLY A 96 6.28 -11.59 2.85
CA GLY A 96 5.22 -12.41 2.28
C GLY A 96 4.43 -11.68 1.20
N VAL A 97 3.96 -10.46 1.47
CA VAL A 97 3.20 -9.65 0.49
C VAL A 97 4.07 -9.26 -0.71
N ASN A 98 5.34 -8.92 -0.51
CA ASN A 98 6.28 -8.67 -1.61
C ASN A 98 6.37 -9.90 -2.55
N LEU A 99 6.45 -11.11 -1.99
CA LEU A 99 6.47 -12.34 -2.78
C LEU A 99 5.14 -12.60 -3.52
N VAL A 100 3.99 -12.23 -2.94
CA VAL A 100 2.70 -12.27 -3.65
C VAL A 100 2.74 -11.37 -4.88
N ILE A 101 3.18 -10.12 -4.73
CA ILE A 101 3.27 -9.17 -5.84
C ILE A 101 4.20 -9.70 -6.94
N LEU A 102 5.34 -10.29 -6.57
CA LEU A 102 6.28 -10.89 -7.54
C LEU A 102 5.68 -12.11 -8.25
N PHE A 103 4.88 -12.92 -7.55
CA PHE A 103 4.14 -14.02 -8.17
C PHE A 103 3.07 -13.50 -9.15
N LEU A 104 2.34 -12.45 -8.78
CA LEU A 104 1.32 -11.85 -9.64
C LEU A 104 1.92 -11.21 -10.89
N ASP A 105 3.11 -10.62 -10.78
CA ASP A 105 3.86 -10.07 -11.91
C ASP A 105 4.44 -11.19 -12.81
N ASN A 106 4.91 -12.30 -12.22
CA ASN A 106 5.41 -13.46 -12.96
C ASN A 106 4.85 -14.80 -12.43
N PRO A 107 3.67 -15.24 -12.93
CA PRO A 107 2.99 -16.45 -12.45
C PRO A 107 3.73 -17.76 -12.73
N LYS A 108 4.79 -17.73 -13.56
CA LYS A 108 5.58 -18.93 -13.90
C LYS A 108 6.46 -19.42 -12.75
N ALA A 109 6.59 -18.64 -11.66
CA ALA A 109 7.38 -18.97 -10.49
C ALA A 109 6.50 -19.27 -9.26
N PRO A 110 5.84 -20.44 -9.18
CA PRO A 110 4.91 -20.77 -8.10
C PRO A 110 5.56 -20.85 -6.72
N GLY A 111 6.90 -20.97 -6.66
CA GLY A 111 7.64 -20.93 -5.40
C GLY A 111 7.40 -19.64 -4.60
N PHE A 112 7.20 -18.51 -5.28
CA PHE A 112 6.88 -17.24 -4.61
C PHE A 112 5.53 -17.31 -3.89
N LEU A 113 4.52 -17.93 -4.49
CA LEU A 113 3.21 -18.11 -3.86
C LEU A 113 3.33 -18.99 -2.60
N ILE A 114 4.01 -20.14 -2.70
CA ILE A 114 4.13 -21.08 -1.58
C ILE A 114 4.81 -20.42 -0.37
N VAL A 115 5.93 -19.74 -0.60
CA VAL A 115 6.66 -19.04 0.48
C VAL A 115 5.85 -17.87 1.00
N SER A 116 5.14 -17.13 0.13
CA SER A 116 4.30 -16.00 0.56
C SER A 116 3.20 -16.42 1.53
N VAL A 117 2.52 -17.55 1.29
CA VAL A 117 1.44 -18.03 2.16
C VAL A 117 1.97 -18.35 3.55
N VAL A 118 3.15 -19.00 3.63
CA VAL A 118 3.78 -19.31 4.92
C VAL A 118 4.17 -18.02 5.66
N LEU A 119 4.77 -17.07 4.97
CA LEU A 119 5.21 -15.80 5.57
C LEU A 119 4.07 -14.87 5.95
N ILE A 120 2.95 -14.89 5.21
CA ILE A 120 1.73 -14.15 5.56
C ILE A 120 1.02 -14.82 6.74
N GLY A 121 1.02 -16.15 6.83
CA GLY A 121 0.41 -16.89 7.93
C GLY A 121 1.19 -16.79 9.25
N PHE A 122 2.52 -16.70 9.18
CA PHE A 122 3.40 -16.62 10.35
C PHE A 122 3.03 -15.54 11.38
N PRO A 123 2.78 -14.26 10.99
CA PRO A 123 2.37 -13.20 11.91
C PRO A 123 1.13 -13.56 12.74
N PHE A 124 0.11 -14.16 12.11
CA PHE A 124 -1.13 -14.56 12.79
C PHE A 124 -0.87 -15.67 13.81
N PHE A 125 -0.07 -16.66 13.42
CA PHE A 125 0.34 -17.73 14.32
C PHE A 125 1.14 -17.20 15.51
N PHE A 126 2.10 -16.31 15.25
CA PHE A 126 2.96 -15.72 16.28
C PHE A 126 2.16 -14.90 17.29
N LEU A 127 1.29 -14.00 16.82
CA LEU A 127 0.46 -13.16 17.67
C LEU A 127 -0.59 -13.96 18.47
N SER A 128 -1.10 -15.06 17.90
CA SER A 128 -2.00 -15.96 18.61
C SER A 128 -1.34 -16.64 19.82
N GLN A 129 -0.03 -16.89 19.78
CA GLN A 129 0.69 -17.57 20.86
C GLN A 129 1.03 -16.64 22.03
N GLU A 130 1.16 -15.33 21.77
CA GLU A 130 1.45 -14.35 22.83
C GLU A 130 0.20 -13.97 23.65
N ASN A 131 -0.96 -14.63 23.44
CA ASN A 131 -2.27 -14.24 23.99
C ASN A 131 -2.62 -12.76 23.74
N SER A 132 -1.96 -12.13 22.76
CA SER A 132 -2.11 -10.71 22.48
C SER A 132 -3.31 -10.44 21.56
N MET A 133 -3.73 -11.42 20.76
CA MET A 133 -4.91 -11.34 19.88
C MET A 133 -5.58 -12.71 19.67
N THR A 134 -6.91 -12.74 19.78
CA THR A 134 -7.75 -13.88 19.36
C THR A 134 -8.21 -13.68 17.90
N PRO A 135 -8.54 -14.75 17.14
CA PRO A 135 -9.04 -14.62 15.77
C PRO A 135 -10.26 -13.70 15.65
N ASP A 136 -11.16 -13.73 16.62
CA ASP A 136 -12.36 -12.88 16.67
C ASP A 136 -11.98 -11.41 16.83
N SER A 137 -11.07 -11.09 17.75
CA SER A 137 -10.57 -9.73 17.93
C SER A 137 -9.79 -9.22 16.71
N MET A 138 -9.14 -10.11 15.95
CA MET A 138 -8.46 -9.73 14.70
C MET A 138 -9.48 -9.40 13.61
N LEU A 139 -10.54 -10.21 13.46
CA LEU A 139 -11.60 -9.94 12.49
C LEU A 139 -12.32 -8.63 12.81
N GLU A 140 -12.63 -8.40 14.08
CA GLU A 140 -13.27 -7.15 14.55
C GLU A 140 -12.37 -5.94 14.26
N ALA A 141 -11.07 -6.03 14.54
CA ALA A 141 -10.11 -4.98 14.22
C ALA A 141 -9.99 -4.72 12.70
N ILE A 142 -10.02 -5.77 11.87
CA ILE A 142 -10.01 -5.62 10.39
C ILE A 142 -11.29 -4.93 9.93
N LEU A 143 -12.45 -5.34 10.45
CA LEU A 143 -13.74 -4.74 10.09
C LEU A 143 -13.82 -3.28 10.53
N GLU A 144 -13.35 -2.96 11.74
CA GLU A 144 -13.32 -1.60 12.25
C GLU A 144 -12.37 -0.72 11.43
N MET A 145 -11.20 -1.24 11.04
CA MET A 145 -10.27 -0.57 10.13
C MET A 145 -10.90 -0.31 8.75
N VAL A 146 -11.55 -1.32 8.15
CA VAL A 146 -12.25 -1.15 6.87
C VAL A 146 -13.36 -0.10 7.00
N ALA A 147 -14.19 -0.19 8.05
CA ALA A 147 -15.30 0.73 8.27
C ALA A 147 -14.85 2.17 8.54
N LYS A 148 -13.73 2.37 9.24
CA LYS A 148 -13.22 3.70 9.58
C LYS A 148 -12.50 4.37 8.41
N TYR A 149 -11.91 3.62 7.49
CA TYR A 149 -11.07 4.16 6.41
C TYR A 149 -11.43 3.71 5.02
N TRP A 150 -12.63 3.20 4.81
CA TRP A 150 -13.14 2.86 3.49
C TRP A 150 -13.00 4.03 2.51
N MET A 151 -13.12 5.30 2.96
CA MET A 151 -12.90 6.48 2.11
C MET A 151 -11.46 6.60 1.60
N ILE A 152 -10.46 6.29 2.43
CA ILE A 152 -9.04 6.33 2.04
C ILE A 152 -8.76 5.18 1.07
N ILE A 153 -9.28 3.99 1.37
CA ILE A 153 -9.19 2.82 0.48
C ILE A 153 -9.87 3.15 -0.86
N PHE A 154 -11.05 3.78 -0.83
CA PHE A 154 -11.80 4.19 -2.01
C PHE A 154 -11.06 5.24 -2.84
N LEU A 155 -10.45 6.25 -2.21
CA LEU A 155 -9.60 7.24 -2.88
C LEU A 155 -8.37 6.60 -3.53
N ALA A 156 -7.72 5.66 -2.85
CA ALA A 156 -6.61 4.90 -3.41
C ALA A 156 -7.07 4.09 -4.63
N VAL A 157 -8.19 3.37 -4.54
CA VAL A 157 -8.76 2.57 -5.64
C VAL A 157 -9.15 3.45 -6.83
N ILE A 158 -9.83 4.58 -6.61
CA ILE A 158 -10.16 5.53 -7.68
C ILE A 158 -8.91 6.06 -8.34
N SER A 159 -7.88 6.41 -7.56
CA SER A 159 -6.61 6.89 -8.10
C SER A 159 -5.96 5.84 -9.00
N VAL A 160 -5.98 4.56 -8.59
CA VAL A 160 -5.51 3.44 -9.42
C VAL A 160 -6.33 3.28 -10.69
N ILE A 161 -7.67 3.27 -10.60
CA ILE A 161 -8.55 3.13 -11.76
C ILE A 161 -8.33 4.27 -12.75
N PHE A 162 -8.19 5.50 -12.26
CA PHE A 162 -7.94 6.67 -13.11
C PHE A 162 -6.61 6.56 -13.86
N ILE A 163 -5.56 6.09 -13.19
CA ILE A 163 -4.25 5.83 -13.83
C ILE A 163 -4.35 4.72 -14.88
N LEU A 164 -5.09 3.64 -14.59
CA LEU A 164 -5.28 2.53 -15.53
C LEU A 164 -6.10 2.94 -16.76
N LEU A 165 -7.16 3.74 -16.58
CA LEU A 165 -7.99 4.23 -17.68
C LEU A 165 -7.23 5.20 -18.60
N GLN A 166 -6.40 6.08 -18.06
CA GLN A 166 -5.53 6.94 -18.88
C GLN A 166 -4.47 6.15 -19.66
N GLY A 167 -3.98 5.04 -19.10
CA GLY A 167 -3.05 4.15 -19.80
C GLY A 167 -3.67 3.44 -21.00
N ASN A 168 -4.99 3.22 -21.01
CA ASN A 168 -5.68 2.52 -22.10
C ASN A 168 -6.13 3.46 -23.22
N SER A 169 -6.59 4.68 -22.90
CA SER A 169 -7.03 5.69 -23.89
C SER A 169 -5.95 6.07 -24.91
N ASN A 170 -4.68 6.07 -24.51
CA ASN A 170 -3.56 6.41 -25.40
C ASN A 170 -3.11 5.26 -26.31
N LYS A 171 -3.52 4.01 -26.03
CA LYS A 171 -3.24 2.88 -26.93
C LYS A 171 -4.10 2.96 -28.18
N ASP A 172 -5.36 3.34 -27.99
CA ASP A 172 -6.32 3.47 -29.10
C ASP A 172 -5.97 4.66 -30.01
N GLU A 173 -5.54 5.81 -29.46
CA GLU A 173 -5.12 6.96 -30.27
C GLU A 173 -3.85 6.73 -31.11
N ASN A 174 -2.92 5.88 -30.66
CA ASN A 174 -1.71 5.57 -31.43
C ASN A 174 -1.93 4.50 -32.53
N GLU A 175 -3.01 3.73 -32.48
CA GLU A 175 -3.37 2.80 -33.56
C GLU A 175 -4.10 3.52 -34.70
N ASP A 176 -4.88 4.57 -34.40
CA ASP A 176 -5.61 5.38 -35.39
C ASP A 176 -4.70 6.37 -36.17
N GLU A 177 -3.55 6.79 -35.63
CA GLU A 177 -2.58 7.63 -36.36
C GLU A 177 -1.67 6.83 -37.33
N VAL A 178 -1.70 5.49 -37.27
CA VAL A 178 -0.85 4.60 -38.09
C VAL A 178 -1.65 3.90 -39.20
N SER A 179 -2.98 4.04 -39.22
CA SER A 179 -3.87 3.55 -40.30
C SER A 179 -4.15 4.60 -41.38
#